data_AF-A0A517VVQ4-F1
#
_entry.id   AF-A0A517VVQ4-F1
#
_cell.length_a   1.000
_cell.length_b   1.000
_cell.length_c   1.000
_cell.angle_alpha   90.00
_cell.angle_beta   90.00
_cell.angle_gamma   90.00
#
_symmetry.space_group_name_H-M   'P 1'
#
loop_
_entity.id
_entity.type
_entity.pdbx_description
1 polymer ?
#
loop_
_entity_poly.entity_id
_entity_poly.type
_entity_poly.pdbx_seq_one_letter_code
_entity_poly.pdbx_strand_id
1 'polypeptide(L)'
;MRTKITQPFQFSHINVSISLILYTLIILAAPSRAKVSADLIKLKNGGEIRGKIVPSTKTASKETRIMKTLSGGSIRIDAQHIEFITNRPLVIEEYETKSKNIEDTVEAHLKLAEWCSQKHLRAQRNQEMEQIIRLDPDHAKARASLGYTKRNGEWTTRDEVMRSNGYIKYKGRYVSSAELELLEKNEADLEKEREWIKKIKLWLAWTNGNDLLRQQVGLRKIQGVSDPYAVAGLARLMGKHKSIAIRSLLVSTLTQISGDKPLRPLAELVLTDPSQVIRTAALEALTKRDATKAIAYFIQALKNKSNVIVQRAGNGLEAIGDQSVIPDLISALITKHTYRVRVPDATSTYSYNTNGTFGNSGVVLPPDIEAGLLAGRYPNGVIVLPSQQPKIRMRTVSVKYSHQNEAILLALQKISKQNFGYNERLWRLWWASTQNQTGIVPILQ
;
A
#
# COMPACT_ATOMS: atom_id res chain seq x y z
N MET A 1 23.02 42.57 22.81
CA MET A 1 22.62 43.61 21.85
C MET A 1 22.29 42.94 20.52
N ARG A 2 21.17 43.32 19.89
CA ARG A 2 20.69 42.88 18.56
C ARG A 2 21.80 43.07 17.49
N THR A 3 21.89 42.25 16.44
CA THR A 3 21.15 42.47 15.17
C THR A 3 21.09 41.24 14.25
N LYS A 4 20.04 41.25 13.41
CA LYS A 4 19.64 40.31 12.35
C LYS A 4 20.63 40.29 11.16
N ILE A 5 20.60 39.24 10.32
CA ILE A 5 20.08 39.25 8.92
C ILE A 5 20.39 37.91 8.19
N THR A 6 19.39 37.54 7.40
CA THR A 6 19.16 36.43 6.45
C THR A 6 20.10 36.38 5.23
N GLN A 7 20.32 35.18 4.66
CA GLN A 7 20.89 34.97 3.32
C GLN A 7 19.88 34.34 2.34
N PRO A 8 19.92 34.71 1.04
CA PRO A 8 19.36 33.91 -0.05
C PRO A 8 20.47 33.28 -0.91
N PHE A 9 20.25 32.06 -1.40
CA PHE A 9 21.12 31.38 -2.36
C PHE A 9 20.53 31.47 -3.78
N GLN A 10 21.34 32.00 -4.70
CA GLN A 10 21.10 32.05 -6.15
C GLN A 10 21.49 30.73 -6.82
N PHE A 11 20.73 30.34 -7.85
CA PHE A 11 21.08 29.30 -8.81
C PHE A 11 21.57 29.92 -10.13
N SER A 12 22.56 29.26 -10.73
CA SER A 12 23.36 29.63 -11.89
C SER A 12 22.61 29.69 -13.22
N HIS A 13 22.93 30.70 -14.03
CA HIS A 13 22.60 30.80 -15.45
C HIS A 13 23.59 30.03 -16.34
N ILE A 14 23.08 29.34 -17.36
CA ILE A 14 23.84 28.89 -18.53
C ILE A 14 23.05 29.35 -19.76
N ASN A 15 23.69 30.16 -20.61
CA ASN A 15 23.18 30.66 -21.89
C ASN A 15 23.51 29.67 -23.02
N VAL A 16 22.55 29.40 -23.92
CA VAL A 16 22.81 28.94 -25.31
C VAL A 16 21.77 29.56 -26.25
N SER A 17 22.27 29.99 -27.41
CA SER A 17 21.70 30.93 -28.37
C SER A 17 20.69 30.33 -29.38
N ILE A 18 19.73 31.19 -29.74
CA ILE A 18 18.96 31.38 -30.99
C ILE A 18 19.21 30.37 -32.14
N SER A 19 18.13 29.70 -32.59
CA SER A 19 17.90 29.45 -34.02
C SER A 19 16.41 29.43 -34.33
N LEU A 20 16.03 30.29 -35.28
CA LEU A 20 14.67 30.57 -35.74
C LEU A 20 14.33 29.52 -36.82
N ILE A 21 13.37 28.62 -36.56
CA ILE A 21 12.81 27.74 -37.59
C ILE A 21 11.29 27.85 -37.55
N LEU A 22 10.77 28.52 -38.58
CA LEU A 22 9.37 28.67 -38.90
C LEU A 22 8.84 27.30 -39.40
N TYR A 23 8.01 26.63 -38.61
CA TYR A 23 7.17 25.53 -39.10
C TYR A 23 5.71 25.85 -38.79
N THR A 24 4.98 26.17 -39.84
CA THR A 24 3.54 26.39 -39.87
C THR A 24 2.81 25.09 -39.51
N LEU A 25 2.40 24.96 -38.26
CA LEU A 25 1.52 23.89 -37.81
C LEU A 25 0.08 24.24 -38.22
N ILE A 26 -0.40 23.63 -39.29
CA ILE A 26 -1.82 23.64 -39.68
C ILE A 26 -2.58 22.85 -38.61
N ILE A 27 -3.17 23.58 -37.67
CA ILE A 27 -4.14 23.03 -36.71
C ILE A 27 -5.42 22.77 -37.49
N LEU A 28 -5.61 21.52 -37.91
CA LEU A 28 -6.90 21.02 -38.36
C LEU A 28 -7.84 21.06 -37.15
N ALA A 29 -8.66 22.11 -37.08
CA ALA A 29 -9.71 22.26 -36.09
C ALA A 29 -10.69 21.09 -36.24
N ALA A 30 -10.51 20.05 -35.44
CA ALA A 30 -11.57 19.07 -35.21
C ALA A 30 -12.75 19.83 -34.59
N PRO A 31 -13.95 19.84 -35.21
CA PRO A 31 -15.09 20.47 -34.59
C PRO A 31 -15.37 19.75 -33.28
N SER A 32 -15.21 20.47 -32.18
CA SER A 32 -15.71 20.08 -30.88
C SER A 32 -17.21 19.86 -31.03
N ARG A 33 -17.64 18.60 -31.17
CA ARG A 33 -19.05 18.23 -31.01
C ARG A 33 -19.44 18.63 -29.60
N ALA A 34 -20.05 19.81 -29.46
CA ALA A 34 -20.68 20.23 -28.23
C ALA A 34 -21.63 19.10 -27.84
N LYS A 35 -21.37 18.43 -26.71
CA LYS A 35 -22.33 17.52 -26.11
C LYS A 35 -23.58 18.35 -25.85
N VAL A 36 -24.61 18.17 -26.66
CA VAL A 36 -25.91 18.82 -26.46
C VAL A 36 -26.57 18.10 -25.29
N SER A 37 -26.31 18.57 -24.07
CA SER A 37 -27.04 18.15 -22.88
C SER A 37 -28.36 18.91 -22.80
N ALA A 38 -29.43 18.19 -22.49
CA ALA A 38 -30.67 18.80 -22.01
C ALA A 38 -30.67 18.74 -20.47
N ASP A 39 -31.45 19.60 -19.86
CA ASP A 39 -31.75 19.55 -18.45
C ASP A 39 -33.24 19.18 -18.32
N LEU A 40 -33.55 18.28 -17.39
CA LEU A 40 -34.91 17.92 -17.02
C LEU A 40 -35.23 18.64 -15.72
N ILE A 41 -36.26 19.49 -15.75
CA ILE A 41 -36.83 20.15 -14.58
C ILE A 41 -38.09 19.40 -14.19
N LYS A 42 -38.09 18.86 -12.97
CA LYS A 42 -39.31 18.34 -12.35
C LYS A 42 -39.90 19.42 -11.46
N LEU A 43 -41.17 19.74 -11.69
CA LEU A 43 -41.91 20.72 -10.91
C LEU A 43 -42.59 20.05 -9.71
N LYS A 44 -42.80 20.82 -8.64
CA LYS A 44 -43.49 20.34 -7.42
C LYS A 44 -44.92 19.85 -7.64
N ASN A 45 -45.55 20.23 -8.75
CA ASN A 45 -46.88 19.77 -9.15
C ASN A 45 -46.84 18.46 -9.96
N GLY A 46 -45.67 17.83 -10.09
CA GLY A 46 -45.48 16.58 -10.84
C GLY A 46 -45.24 16.77 -12.35
N GLY A 47 -45.31 18.00 -12.87
CA GLY A 47 -45.02 18.29 -14.27
C GLY A 47 -43.52 18.18 -14.59
N GLU A 48 -43.19 17.59 -15.74
CA GLU A 48 -41.81 17.49 -16.23
C GLU A 48 -41.61 18.41 -17.43
N ILE A 49 -40.60 19.27 -17.38
CA ILE A 49 -40.24 20.16 -18.47
C ILE A 49 -38.84 19.80 -18.95
N ARG A 50 -38.71 19.62 -20.28
CA ARG A 50 -37.53 19.07 -20.95
C ARG A 50 -36.94 20.12 -21.89
N GLY A 51 -35.64 20.38 -21.80
CA GLY A 51 -34.99 21.34 -22.69
C GLY A 51 -33.59 21.76 -22.25
N LYS A 52 -32.93 22.64 -23.00
CA LYS A 52 -31.62 23.19 -22.62
C LYS A 52 -31.83 24.41 -21.73
N ILE A 53 -31.27 24.40 -20.51
CA ILE A 53 -31.27 25.62 -19.68
C ILE A 53 -30.32 26.63 -20.30
N VAL A 54 -30.84 27.82 -20.57
CA VAL A 54 -30.02 28.96 -20.98
C VAL A 54 -29.55 29.66 -19.70
N PRO A 55 -28.25 29.96 -19.53
CA PRO A 55 -27.77 30.72 -18.40
C PRO A 55 -28.51 32.07 -18.33
N SER A 56 -29.25 32.29 -17.24
CA SER A 56 -29.96 33.55 -16.99
C SER A 56 -29.01 34.54 -16.31
N THR A 57 -28.98 35.78 -16.79
CA THR A 57 -28.32 36.90 -16.12
C THR A 57 -29.03 37.18 -14.80
N LYS A 58 -28.29 37.11 -13.68
CA LYS A 58 -28.83 37.35 -12.34
C LYS A 58 -29.42 38.77 -12.24
N THR A 59 -30.74 38.89 -12.25
CA THR A 59 -31.44 40.12 -11.87
C THR A 59 -32.07 39.93 -10.50
N ALA A 60 -31.83 40.89 -9.61
CA ALA A 60 -31.72 40.74 -8.16
C ALA A 60 -33.01 40.55 -7.34
N SER A 61 -34.04 39.85 -7.83
CA SER A 61 -35.19 39.56 -6.94
C SER A 61 -36.03 38.31 -7.24
N LYS A 62 -35.88 37.64 -8.38
CA LYS A 62 -36.53 36.34 -8.64
C LYS A 62 -35.61 35.46 -9.50
N GLU A 63 -35.15 34.33 -8.97
CA GLU A 63 -34.39 33.35 -9.74
C GLU A 63 -35.31 32.68 -10.77
N THR A 64 -35.40 33.28 -11.95
CA THR A 64 -36.13 32.69 -13.08
C THR A 64 -35.16 31.89 -13.95
N ARG A 65 -35.55 30.68 -14.29
CA ARG A 65 -34.81 29.79 -15.21
C ARG A 65 -35.53 29.78 -16.55
N ILE A 66 -34.78 30.00 -17.63
CA ILE A 66 -35.30 29.94 -19.00
C ILE A 66 -34.82 28.63 -19.62
N MET A 67 -35.76 27.81 -20.05
CA MET A 67 -35.49 26.53 -20.71
C MET A 67 -35.97 26.59 -22.15
N LYS A 68 -35.12 26.20 -23.10
CA LYS A 68 -35.50 26.01 -24.51
C LYS A 68 -35.89 24.55 -24.74
N THR A 69 -37.15 24.30 -25.09
CA THR A 69 -37.66 22.95 -25.40
C THR A 69 -37.11 22.45 -26.73
N LEU A 70 -37.18 21.12 -26.94
CA LEU A 70 -36.81 20.44 -28.19
C LEU A 70 -37.56 21.00 -29.41
N SER A 71 -38.78 21.48 -29.22
CA SER A 71 -39.66 22.07 -30.24
C SER A 71 -39.34 23.54 -30.58
N GLY A 72 -38.29 24.12 -29.98
CA GLY A 72 -37.88 25.52 -30.19
C GLY A 72 -38.59 26.55 -29.32
N GLY A 73 -39.54 26.13 -28.48
CA GLY A 73 -40.23 27.01 -27.52
C GLY A 73 -39.34 27.39 -26.33
N SER A 74 -39.49 28.60 -25.80
CA SER A 74 -38.79 29.04 -24.58
C SER A 74 -39.78 29.15 -23.42
N ILE A 75 -39.55 28.39 -22.35
CA ILE A 75 -40.40 28.37 -21.16
C ILE A 75 -39.63 29.02 -20.01
N ARG A 76 -40.27 29.96 -19.32
CA ARG A 76 -39.71 30.65 -18.14
C ARG A 76 -40.36 30.08 -16.88
N ILE A 77 -39.54 29.58 -15.96
CA ILE A 77 -39.99 28.90 -14.74
C ILE A 77 -39.40 29.62 -13.53
N ASP A 78 -40.22 29.86 -12.51
CA ASP A 78 -39.76 30.37 -11.23
C ASP A 78 -39.11 29.25 -10.40
N ALA A 79 -37.92 29.50 -9.84
CA ALA A 79 -37.19 28.51 -9.05
C ALA A 79 -37.99 27.93 -7.87
N GLN A 80 -38.97 28.65 -7.33
CA GLN A 80 -39.81 28.16 -6.23
C GLN A 80 -40.64 26.92 -6.57
N HIS A 81 -40.96 26.74 -7.85
CA HIS A 81 -41.75 25.62 -8.36
C HIS A 81 -40.91 24.42 -8.79
N ILE A 82 -39.57 24.55 -8.77
CA ILE A 82 -38.64 23.47 -9.14
C ILE A 82 -38.40 22.58 -7.93
N GLU A 83 -38.58 21.27 -8.09
CA GLU A 83 -38.25 20.27 -7.08
C GLU A 83 -36.76 19.88 -7.19
N PHE A 84 -36.33 19.48 -8.39
CA PHE A 84 -34.91 19.27 -8.70
C PHE A 84 -34.63 19.45 -10.19
N ILE A 85 -33.37 19.70 -10.52
CA ILE A 85 -32.86 19.78 -11.89
C ILE A 85 -31.89 18.63 -12.08
N THR A 86 -32.12 17.79 -13.09
CA THR A 86 -31.19 16.72 -13.46
C THR A 86 -30.67 16.95 -14.87
N ASN A 87 -29.36 16.81 -15.04
CA ASN A 87 -28.76 16.83 -16.36
C ASN A 87 -29.08 15.51 -17.07
N ARG A 88 -29.74 15.57 -18.21
CA ARG A 88 -30.10 14.38 -19.00
C ARG A 88 -29.68 14.56 -20.46
N PRO A 89 -28.89 13.63 -21.04
CA PRO A 89 -28.49 13.73 -22.43
C PRO A 89 -29.71 13.84 -23.37
N LEU A 90 -29.70 14.80 -24.30
CA LEU A 90 -30.79 15.02 -25.27
C LEU A 90 -31.11 13.75 -26.08
N VAL A 91 -30.09 12.93 -26.34
CA VAL A 91 -30.18 11.67 -27.07
C VAL A 91 -31.12 10.66 -26.38
N ILE A 92 -31.22 10.69 -25.04
CA ILE A 92 -32.14 9.81 -24.30
C ILE A 92 -33.60 10.28 -24.46
N GLU A 93 -33.81 11.58 -24.60
CA GLU A 93 -35.15 12.15 -24.86
C GLU A 93 -35.63 11.85 -26.28
N GLU A 94 -34.73 11.97 -27.27
CA GLU A 94 -34.98 11.53 -28.64
C GLU A 94 -35.36 10.03 -28.69
N TYR A 95 -34.70 9.21 -27.87
CA TYR A 95 -35.04 7.80 -27.73
C TYR A 95 -36.45 7.60 -27.16
N GLU A 96 -36.79 8.22 -26.03
CA GLU A 96 -38.12 8.07 -25.41
C GLU A 96 -39.26 8.53 -26.33
N THR A 97 -39.01 9.57 -27.13
CA THR A 97 -39.99 10.08 -28.08
C THR A 97 -40.19 9.09 -29.22
N LYS A 98 -39.09 8.49 -29.73
CA LYS A 98 -39.15 7.46 -30.76
C LYS A 98 -39.79 6.17 -30.23
N SER A 99 -39.43 5.73 -29.03
CA SER A 99 -39.93 4.48 -28.45
C SER A 99 -41.45 4.51 -28.21
N LYS A 100 -42.03 5.68 -27.90
CA LYS A 100 -43.49 5.84 -27.74
C LYS A 100 -44.27 5.78 -29.06
N ASN A 101 -43.63 6.14 -30.17
CA ASN A 101 -44.26 6.26 -31.48
C ASN A 101 -43.99 5.04 -32.38
N ILE A 102 -43.33 4.02 -31.85
CA ILE A 102 -42.99 2.81 -32.59
C ILE A 102 -44.08 1.77 -32.44
N GLU A 103 -44.35 1.05 -33.52
CA GLU A 103 -45.24 -0.10 -33.52
C GLU A 103 -44.56 -1.31 -32.87
N ASP A 104 -45.33 -2.16 -32.17
CA ASP A 104 -44.86 -3.38 -31.49
C ASP A 104 -44.51 -4.51 -32.49
N THR A 105 -43.63 -4.22 -33.45
CA THR A 105 -43.13 -5.16 -34.46
C THR A 105 -41.63 -5.38 -34.32
N VAL A 106 -41.17 -6.59 -34.64
CA VAL A 106 -39.75 -6.98 -34.52
C VAL A 106 -38.84 -6.06 -35.35
N GLU A 107 -39.26 -5.71 -36.56
CA GLU A 107 -38.47 -4.83 -37.44
C GLU A 107 -38.35 -3.40 -36.92
N ALA A 108 -39.41 -2.87 -36.31
CA ALA A 108 -39.41 -1.51 -35.79
C ALA A 108 -38.51 -1.38 -34.54
N HIS A 109 -38.58 -2.35 -33.63
CA HIS A 109 -37.67 -2.41 -32.48
C HIS A 109 -36.20 -2.64 -32.90
N LEU A 110 -35.94 -3.44 -33.95
CA LEU A 110 -34.59 -3.62 -34.48
C LEU A 110 -33.99 -2.32 -35.02
N LYS A 111 -34.76 -1.55 -35.80
CA LYS A 111 -34.32 -0.24 -36.32
C LYS A 111 -34.01 0.75 -35.19
N LEU A 112 -34.83 0.75 -34.14
CA LEU A 112 -34.59 1.59 -32.96
C LEU A 112 -33.33 1.14 -32.20
N ALA A 113 -33.14 -0.17 -32.01
CA ALA A 113 -31.97 -0.71 -31.34
C ALA A 113 -30.67 -0.43 -32.10
N GLU A 114 -30.68 -0.48 -33.44
CA GLU A 114 -29.55 -0.06 -34.28
C GLU A 114 -29.24 1.43 -34.11
N TRP A 115 -30.27 2.28 -34.08
CA TRP A 115 -30.09 3.70 -33.80
C TRP A 115 -29.52 3.94 -32.39
N CYS A 116 -29.99 3.22 -31.36
CA CYS A 116 -29.41 3.27 -30.01
C CYS A 116 -27.94 2.85 -30.00
N SER A 117 -27.58 1.85 -30.82
CA SER A 117 -26.19 1.40 -30.99
C SER A 117 -25.31 2.50 -31.59
N GLN A 118 -25.78 3.18 -32.64
CA GLN A 118 -25.07 4.30 -33.28
C GLN A 118 -24.88 5.50 -32.34
N LYS A 119 -25.84 5.72 -31.44
CA LYS A 119 -25.81 6.79 -30.45
C LYS A 119 -25.13 6.41 -29.12
N HIS A 120 -24.55 5.22 -29.04
CA HIS A 120 -23.89 4.67 -27.85
C HIS A 120 -24.79 4.52 -26.60
N LEU A 121 -26.10 4.36 -26.80
CA LEU A 121 -27.09 4.14 -25.75
C LEU A 121 -27.23 2.64 -25.43
N ARG A 122 -26.26 2.08 -24.67
CA ARG A 122 -26.20 0.63 -24.40
C ARG A 122 -27.39 0.08 -23.60
N ALA A 123 -27.84 0.81 -22.57
CA ALA A 123 -28.93 0.35 -21.71
C ALA A 123 -30.26 0.28 -22.49
N GLN A 124 -30.58 1.34 -23.23
CA GLN A 124 -31.77 1.44 -24.08
C GLN A 124 -31.75 0.40 -25.20
N ARG A 125 -30.59 0.22 -25.84
CA ARG A 125 -30.42 -0.83 -26.85
C ARG A 125 -30.74 -2.23 -26.29
N ASN A 126 -30.29 -2.53 -25.07
CA ASN A 126 -30.58 -3.81 -24.43
C ASN A 126 -32.08 -3.96 -24.12
N GLN A 127 -32.75 -2.89 -23.69
CA GLN A 127 -34.20 -2.89 -23.46
C GLN A 127 -35.00 -3.19 -24.75
N GLU A 128 -34.61 -2.60 -25.88
CA GLU A 128 -35.24 -2.89 -27.17
C GLU A 128 -34.99 -4.34 -27.62
N MET A 129 -33.78 -4.85 -27.38
CA MET A 129 -33.45 -6.25 -27.66
C MET A 129 -34.25 -7.22 -26.78
N GLU A 130 -34.58 -6.83 -25.53
CA GLU A 130 -35.50 -7.59 -24.67
C GLU A 130 -36.95 -7.56 -25.19
N GLN A 131 -37.43 -6.43 -25.72
CA GLN A 131 -38.75 -6.37 -26.37
C GLN A 131 -38.81 -7.25 -27.62
N ILE A 132 -37.75 -7.27 -28.42
CA ILE A 132 -37.66 -8.17 -29.59
C ILE A 132 -37.78 -9.63 -29.16
N ILE A 133 -37.09 -10.04 -28.09
CA ILE A 133 -37.20 -11.42 -27.56
C ILE A 133 -38.61 -11.72 -27.04
N ARG A 134 -39.32 -10.72 -26.51
CA ARG A 134 -40.71 -10.90 -26.06
C ARG A 134 -41.66 -11.17 -27.24
N LEU A 135 -41.44 -10.51 -28.38
CA LEU A 135 -42.26 -10.67 -29.59
C LEU A 135 -41.85 -11.92 -30.40
N ASP A 136 -40.55 -12.18 -30.54
CA ASP A 136 -39.96 -13.34 -31.21
C ASP A 136 -38.97 -14.04 -30.26
N PRO A 137 -39.43 -15.06 -29.51
CA PRO A 137 -38.61 -15.76 -28.53
C PRO A 137 -37.35 -16.44 -29.10
N ASP A 138 -37.33 -16.76 -30.41
CA ASP A 138 -36.22 -17.46 -31.08
C ASP A 138 -35.29 -16.52 -31.86
N HIS A 139 -35.46 -15.20 -31.71
CA HIS A 139 -34.66 -14.21 -32.42
C HIS A 139 -33.16 -14.27 -32.07
N ALA A 140 -32.38 -14.93 -32.94
CA ALA A 140 -30.96 -15.23 -32.67
C ALA A 140 -30.08 -13.98 -32.50
N LYS A 141 -30.32 -12.91 -33.28
CA LYS A 141 -29.51 -11.68 -33.22
C LYS A 141 -29.71 -10.92 -31.90
N ALA A 142 -30.95 -10.80 -31.42
CA ALA A 142 -31.25 -10.08 -30.18
C ALA A 142 -30.68 -10.83 -28.97
N ARG A 143 -30.86 -12.15 -28.92
CA ARG A 143 -30.28 -13.02 -27.89
C ARG A 143 -28.75 -12.97 -27.89
N ALA A 144 -28.10 -13.08 -29.05
CA ALA A 144 -26.65 -12.94 -29.14
C ALA A 144 -26.17 -11.55 -28.66
N SER A 145 -26.92 -10.49 -28.95
CA SER A 145 -26.59 -9.12 -28.53
C SER A 145 -26.66 -8.92 -27.01
N LEU A 146 -27.53 -9.67 -26.32
CA LEU A 146 -27.69 -9.68 -24.87
C LEU A 146 -26.76 -10.68 -24.17
N GLY A 147 -25.96 -11.44 -24.94
CA GLY A 147 -24.98 -12.38 -24.41
C GLY A 147 -25.51 -13.80 -24.15
N TYR A 148 -26.66 -14.15 -24.72
CA TYR A 148 -27.13 -15.54 -24.76
C TYR A 148 -26.37 -16.35 -25.80
N THR A 149 -26.12 -17.61 -25.50
CA THR A 149 -25.55 -18.59 -26.42
C THR A 149 -26.47 -19.80 -26.50
N LYS A 150 -26.70 -20.31 -27.71
CA LYS A 150 -27.53 -21.52 -27.91
C LYS A 150 -26.69 -22.76 -27.61
N ARG A 151 -27.10 -23.56 -26.61
CA ARG A 151 -26.49 -24.85 -26.24
C ARG A 151 -27.61 -25.88 -26.09
N ASN A 152 -27.47 -27.03 -26.76
CA ASN A 152 -28.44 -28.13 -26.70
C ASN A 152 -29.89 -27.73 -27.03
N GLY A 153 -30.08 -26.79 -27.97
CA GLY A 153 -31.41 -26.28 -28.34
C GLY A 153 -31.94 -25.16 -27.46
N GLU A 154 -31.38 -24.95 -26.27
CA GLU A 154 -31.80 -23.92 -25.32
C GLU A 154 -30.87 -22.69 -25.34
N TRP A 155 -31.46 -21.52 -25.13
CA TRP A 155 -30.73 -20.26 -25.02
C TRP A 155 -30.34 -20.02 -23.58
N THR A 156 -29.04 -20.08 -23.29
CA THR A 156 -28.52 -19.88 -21.93
C THR A 156 -27.53 -18.72 -21.90
N THR A 157 -27.55 -17.94 -20.82
CA THR A 157 -26.52 -16.93 -20.57
C THR A 157 -25.27 -17.57 -19.96
N ARG A 158 -24.11 -16.92 -20.11
CA ARG A 158 -22.90 -17.34 -19.40
C ARG A 158 -23.11 -17.40 -17.88
N ASP A 159 -23.90 -16.46 -17.33
CA ASP A 159 -24.20 -16.43 -15.89
C ASP A 159 -25.07 -17.61 -15.46
N GLU A 160 -26.05 -18.03 -16.27
CA GLU A 160 -26.85 -19.23 -16.03
C GLU A 160 -26.04 -20.52 -16.14
N VAL A 161 -25.19 -20.65 -17.16
CA VAL A 161 -24.31 -21.82 -17.32
C VAL A 161 -23.34 -21.92 -16.14
N MET A 162 -22.78 -20.80 -15.68
CA MET A 162 -21.92 -20.81 -14.51
C MET A 162 -22.70 -21.14 -13.23
N ARG A 163 -23.93 -20.64 -13.09
CA ARG A 163 -24.81 -20.93 -11.94
C ARG A 163 -25.21 -22.41 -11.90
N SER A 164 -25.55 -23.03 -13.03
CA SER A 164 -25.84 -24.48 -13.08
C SER A 164 -24.61 -25.32 -12.77
N ASN A 165 -23.41 -24.82 -13.11
CA ASN A 165 -22.14 -25.42 -12.72
C ASN A 165 -21.72 -25.11 -11.26
N GLY A 166 -22.57 -24.44 -10.45
CA GLY A 166 -22.30 -24.16 -9.03
C GLY A 166 -21.50 -22.88 -8.74
N TYR A 167 -21.31 -22.01 -9.73
CA TYR A 167 -20.58 -20.75 -9.59
C TYR A 167 -21.51 -19.54 -9.60
N ILE A 168 -21.29 -18.62 -8.66
CA ILE A 168 -22.03 -17.37 -8.50
C ILE A 168 -21.12 -16.20 -8.85
N LYS A 169 -21.65 -15.20 -9.54
CA LYS A 169 -20.90 -14.01 -9.92
C LYS A 169 -20.80 -13.04 -8.74
N TYR A 170 -19.60 -12.88 -8.21
CA TYR A 170 -19.28 -11.98 -7.10
C TYR A 170 -18.20 -10.98 -7.52
N LYS A 171 -18.51 -9.67 -7.44
CA LYS A 171 -17.62 -8.55 -7.83
C LYS A 171 -16.93 -8.76 -9.21
N GLY A 172 -17.68 -9.27 -10.18
CA GLY A 172 -17.21 -9.50 -11.55
C GLY A 172 -16.43 -10.79 -11.80
N ARG A 173 -16.23 -11.64 -10.77
CA ARG A 173 -15.61 -12.97 -10.90
C ARG A 173 -16.63 -14.06 -10.58
N TYR A 174 -16.49 -15.23 -11.19
CA TYR A 174 -17.30 -16.40 -10.85
C TYR A 174 -16.61 -17.14 -9.71
N VAL A 175 -17.34 -17.36 -8.63
CA VAL A 175 -16.86 -17.85 -7.34
C VAL A 175 -17.79 -18.98 -6.92
N SER A 176 -17.26 -20.06 -6.35
CA SER A 176 -18.11 -21.14 -5.83
C SER A 176 -18.94 -20.64 -4.63
N SER A 177 -20.06 -21.30 -4.30
CA SER A 177 -20.87 -20.92 -3.13
C SER A 177 -20.07 -20.94 -1.82
N ALA A 178 -19.23 -21.97 -1.62
CA ALA A 178 -18.37 -22.09 -0.44
C ALA A 178 -17.30 -20.98 -0.39
N GLU A 179 -16.70 -20.63 -1.53
CA GLU A 179 -15.72 -19.55 -1.60
C GLU A 179 -16.39 -18.17 -1.36
N LEU A 180 -17.62 -17.97 -1.83
CA LEU A 180 -18.39 -16.76 -1.57
C LEU A 180 -18.65 -16.58 -0.07
N GLU A 181 -19.07 -17.64 0.64
CA GLU A 181 -19.27 -17.58 2.09
C GLU A 181 -17.98 -17.24 2.84
N LEU A 182 -16.84 -17.80 2.42
CA LEU A 182 -15.54 -17.45 2.98
C LEU A 182 -15.16 -15.98 2.72
N LEU A 183 -15.42 -15.47 1.52
CA LEU A 183 -15.17 -14.07 1.17
C LEU A 183 -16.04 -13.13 2.00
N GLU A 184 -17.33 -13.43 2.14
CA GLU A 184 -18.25 -12.61 2.94
C GLU A 184 -17.87 -12.62 4.43
N LYS A 185 -17.51 -13.78 4.98
CA LYS A 185 -16.96 -13.88 6.35
C LYS A 185 -15.71 -13.03 6.52
N ASN A 186 -14.77 -13.12 5.58
CA ASN A 186 -13.55 -12.31 5.61
C ASN A 186 -13.84 -10.80 5.51
N GLU A 187 -14.80 -10.40 4.67
CA GLU A 187 -15.20 -8.99 4.55
C GLU A 187 -15.86 -8.47 5.82
N ALA A 188 -16.76 -9.25 6.42
CA ALA A 188 -17.39 -8.91 7.69
C ALA A 188 -16.36 -8.79 8.83
N ASP A 189 -15.37 -9.68 8.87
CA ASP A 189 -14.28 -9.61 9.84
C ASP A 189 -13.42 -8.36 9.64
N LEU A 190 -13.06 -8.04 8.38
CA LEU A 190 -12.31 -6.83 8.05
C LEU A 190 -13.09 -5.55 8.39
N GLU A 191 -14.40 -5.54 8.22
CA GLU A 191 -15.26 -4.41 8.61
C GLU A 191 -15.24 -4.17 10.12
N LYS A 192 -15.39 -5.22 10.93
CA LYS A 192 -15.26 -5.13 12.39
C LYS A 192 -13.88 -4.62 12.81
N GLU A 193 -12.82 -5.12 12.18
CA GLU A 193 -11.45 -4.63 12.44
C GLU A 193 -11.30 -3.15 12.08
N ARG A 194 -11.89 -2.69 10.97
CA ARG A 194 -11.88 -1.27 10.56
C ARG A 194 -12.64 -0.39 11.54
N GLU A 195 -13.76 -0.84 12.08
CA GLU A 195 -14.49 -0.10 13.12
C GLU A 195 -13.66 0.05 14.38
N TRP A 196 -13.01 -1.03 14.83
CA TRP A 196 -12.09 -0.98 15.97
C TRP A 196 -10.90 -0.05 15.73
N ILE A 197 -10.31 -0.08 14.54
CA ILE A 197 -9.24 0.83 14.15
C ILE A 197 -9.68 2.30 14.31
N LYS A 198 -10.90 2.65 13.88
CA LYS A 198 -11.43 4.02 14.03
C LYS A 198 -11.54 4.40 15.51
N LYS A 199 -12.09 3.52 16.35
CA LYS A 199 -12.23 3.72 17.81
C LYS A 199 -10.88 3.89 18.49
N ILE A 200 -9.93 2.98 18.24
CA ILE A 200 -8.58 3.01 18.84
C ILE A 200 -7.82 4.26 18.40
N LYS A 201 -7.91 4.64 17.11
CA LYS A 201 -7.28 5.87 16.60
C LYS A 201 -7.81 7.10 17.33
N LEU A 202 -9.12 7.18 17.56
CA LEU A 202 -9.74 8.28 18.30
C LEU A 202 -9.23 8.31 19.75
N TRP A 203 -9.19 7.17 20.44
CA TRP A 203 -8.73 7.12 21.83
C TRP A 203 -7.24 7.45 21.97
N LEU A 204 -6.40 7.00 21.03
CA LEU A 204 -4.98 7.39 20.98
C LEU A 204 -4.79 8.89 20.70
N ALA A 205 -5.68 9.50 19.91
CA ALA A 205 -5.67 10.95 19.74
C ALA A 205 -5.98 11.66 21.07
N TRP A 206 -6.90 11.13 21.89
CA TRP A 206 -7.18 11.66 23.23
C TRP A 206 -6.01 11.52 24.19
N THR A 207 -5.25 10.41 24.13
CA THR A 207 -4.07 10.23 24.99
C THR A 207 -2.93 11.19 24.66
N ASN A 208 -2.90 11.71 23.44
CA ASN A 208 -1.88 12.69 23.00
C ASN A 208 -2.34 14.16 23.14
N GLY A 209 -3.63 14.40 23.46
CA GLY A 209 -4.16 15.75 23.67
C GLY A 209 -3.73 16.35 25.00
N ASN A 210 -3.97 17.64 25.24
CA ASN A 210 -3.57 18.32 26.49
C ASN A 210 -4.54 18.06 27.66
N ASP A 211 -5.76 17.57 27.39
CA ASP A 211 -6.80 17.38 28.39
C ASP A 211 -6.58 16.12 29.23
N LEU A 212 -6.15 16.27 30.48
CA LEU A 212 -5.88 15.17 31.42
C LEU A 212 -7.06 14.18 31.57
N LEU A 213 -8.30 14.70 31.67
CA LEU A 213 -9.49 13.84 31.79
C LEU A 213 -9.71 12.98 30.54
N ARG A 214 -9.53 13.55 29.35
CA ARG A 214 -9.69 12.81 28.09
C ARG A 214 -8.59 11.79 27.90
N GLN A 215 -7.37 12.10 28.33
CA GLN A 215 -6.26 11.14 28.34
C GLN A 215 -6.61 9.93 29.22
N GLN A 216 -7.06 10.14 30.45
CA GLN A 216 -7.42 9.06 31.36
C GLN A 216 -8.57 8.21 30.81
N VAL A 217 -9.59 8.84 30.23
CA VAL A 217 -10.71 8.12 29.59
C VAL A 217 -10.22 7.31 28.39
N GLY A 218 -9.35 7.88 27.55
CA GLY A 218 -8.74 7.18 26.41
C GLY A 218 -7.95 5.94 26.85
N LEU A 219 -7.10 6.09 27.89
CA LEU A 219 -6.32 4.99 28.45
C LEU A 219 -7.21 3.88 29.02
N ARG A 220 -8.22 4.22 29.82
CA ARG A 220 -9.16 3.23 30.38
C ARG A 220 -9.94 2.50 29.29
N LYS A 221 -10.38 3.20 28.24
CA LYS A 221 -11.07 2.58 27.11
C LYS A 221 -10.19 1.60 26.36
N ILE A 222 -8.91 1.94 26.14
CA ILE A 222 -7.94 1.04 25.50
C ILE A 222 -7.67 -0.17 26.41
N GLN A 223 -7.53 0.04 27.73
CA GLN A 223 -7.33 -1.05 28.70
C GLN A 223 -8.49 -2.01 28.77
N GLY A 224 -9.73 -1.52 28.63
CA GLY A 224 -10.94 -2.36 28.66
C GLY A 224 -11.23 -3.11 27.36
N VAL A 225 -10.35 -3.09 26.36
CA VAL A 225 -10.58 -3.80 25.10
C VAL A 225 -10.28 -5.29 25.26
N SER A 226 -11.31 -6.12 25.12
CA SER A 226 -11.22 -7.58 25.14
C SER A 226 -11.51 -8.26 23.79
N ASP A 227 -11.96 -7.49 22.78
CA ASP A 227 -12.39 -8.03 21.49
C ASP A 227 -11.18 -8.47 20.62
N PRO A 228 -11.13 -9.74 20.15
CA PRO A 228 -10.10 -10.21 19.22
C PRO A 228 -9.96 -9.41 17.91
N TYR A 229 -11.03 -8.79 17.39
CA TYR A 229 -10.95 -7.95 16.18
C TYR A 229 -10.23 -6.62 16.42
N ALA A 230 -10.05 -6.21 17.67
CA ALA A 230 -9.29 -5.00 17.99
C ALA A 230 -7.77 -5.18 17.83
N VAL A 231 -7.28 -6.43 17.87
CA VAL A 231 -5.84 -6.76 17.88
C VAL A 231 -5.09 -6.15 16.71
N ALA A 232 -5.61 -6.27 15.49
CA ALA A 232 -4.98 -5.71 14.29
C ALA A 232 -4.85 -4.18 14.38
N GLY A 233 -5.88 -3.51 14.90
CA GLY A 233 -5.87 -2.06 15.11
C GLY A 233 -4.88 -1.64 16.20
N LEU A 234 -4.87 -2.34 17.34
CA LEU A 234 -3.97 -2.09 18.46
C LEU A 234 -2.51 -2.25 18.02
N ALA A 235 -2.17 -3.38 17.39
CA ALA A 235 -0.82 -3.68 16.92
C ALA A 235 -0.31 -2.63 15.93
N ARG A 236 -1.13 -2.28 14.93
CA ARG A 236 -0.75 -1.33 13.88
C ARG A 236 -0.55 0.10 14.42
N LEU A 237 -1.39 0.54 15.34
CA LEU A 237 -1.36 1.92 15.83
C LEU A 237 -0.39 2.12 17.01
N MET A 238 -0.25 1.13 17.89
CA MET A 238 0.55 1.26 19.11
C MET A 238 1.92 0.61 18.98
N GLY A 239 2.11 -0.43 18.16
CA GLY A 239 3.36 -1.23 18.14
C GLY A 239 4.61 -0.45 17.73
N LYS A 240 4.46 0.59 16.90
CA LYS A 240 5.56 1.47 16.46
C LYS A 240 5.52 2.86 17.11
N HIS A 241 4.73 3.03 18.16
CA HIS A 241 4.56 4.32 18.80
C HIS A 241 5.86 4.77 19.50
N LYS A 242 6.19 6.07 19.50
CA LYS A 242 7.43 6.60 20.10
C LYS A 242 7.47 6.38 21.63
N SER A 243 6.33 6.60 22.30
CA SER A 243 6.21 6.43 23.75
C SER A 243 6.23 4.96 24.16
N ILE A 244 7.14 4.62 25.10
CA ILE A 244 7.27 3.29 25.71
C ILE A 244 6.00 2.92 26.48
N ALA A 245 5.37 3.89 27.16
CA ALA A 245 4.15 3.64 27.95
C ALA A 245 3.00 3.11 27.08
N ILE A 246 2.83 3.66 25.86
CA ILE A 246 1.80 3.20 24.90
C ILE A 246 2.13 1.80 24.38
N ARG A 247 3.40 1.48 24.13
CA ARG A 247 3.79 0.12 23.73
C ARG A 247 3.64 -0.90 24.87
N SER A 248 3.90 -0.48 26.12
CA SER A 248 3.60 -1.30 27.30
C SER A 248 2.11 -1.55 27.47
N LEU A 249 1.28 -0.53 27.20
CA LEU A 249 -0.18 -0.64 27.20
C LEU A 249 -0.69 -1.61 26.13
N LEU A 250 -0.02 -1.65 24.97
CA LEU A 250 -0.33 -2.62 23.93
C LEU A 250 -0.09 -4.05 24.45
N VAL A 251 1.05 -4.30 25.09
CA VAL A 251 1.36 -5.65 25.62
C VAL A 251 0.33 -6.05 26.68
N SER A 252 -0.02 -5.17 27.61
CA SER A 252 -1.01 -5.50 28.66
C SER A 252 -2.41 -5.76 28.08
N THR A 253 -2.86 -4.97 27.11
CA THR A 253 -4.17 -5.19 26.45
C THR A 253 -4.17 -6.47 25.61
N LEU A 254 -3.12 -6.70 24.82
CA LEU A 254 -2.97 -7.95 24.05
C LEU A 254 -2.90 -9.18 24.94
N THR A 255 -2.45 -9.06 26.20
CA THR A 255 -2.42 -10.15 27.19
C THR A 255 -3.82 -10.50 27.72
N GLN A 256 -4.75 -9.55 27.74
CA GLN A 256 -6.13 -9.78 28.20
C GLN A 256 -7.02 -10.37 27.11
N ILE A 257 -6.75 -10.05 25.84
CA ILE A 257 -7.54 -10.55 24.71
C ILE A 257 -7.27 -12.05 24.53
N SER A 258 -8.34 -12.85 24.49
CA SER A 258 -8.25 -14.31 24.31
C SER A 258 -8.14 -14.70 22.82
N GLY A 259 -7.65 -15.91 22.57
CA GLY A 259 -7.52 -16.50 21.24
C GLY A 259 -6.16 -16.30 20.57
N ASP A 260 -6.07 -16.66 19.28
CA ASP A 260 -4.79 -16.76 18.57
C ASP A 260 -4.34 -15.45 17.91
N LYS A 261 -5.27 -14.51 17.68
CA LYS A 261 -4.97 -13.24 17.00
C LYS A 261 -3.83 -12.44 17.65
N PRO A 262 -3.72 -12.34 18.99
CA PRO A 262 -2.60 -11.65 19.66
C PRO A 262 -1.23 -12.28 19.49
N LEU A 263 -1.13 -13.58 19.11
CA LEU A 263 0.14 -14.30 19.07
C LEU A 263 1.13 -13.66 18.07
N ARG A 264 0.65 -13.29 16.88
CA ARG A 264 1.49 -12.68 15.85
C ARG A 264 2.02 -11.30 16.26
N PRO A 265 1.19 -10.33 16.70
CA PRO A 265 1.69 -9.04 17.18
C PRO A 265 2.65 -9.15 18.37
N LEU A 266 2.38 -10.05 19.32
CA LEU A 266 3.29 -10.26 20.45
C LEU A 266 4.64 -10.82 19.99
N ALA A 267 4.66 -11.80 19.09
CA ALA A 267 5.91 -12.32 18.51
C ALA A 267 6.68 -11.21 17.77
N GLU A 268 5.99 -10.36 17.01
CA GLU A 268 6.61 -9.22 16.33
C GLU A 268 7.24 -8.23 17.32
N LEU A 269 6.59 -7.95 18.45
CA LEU A 269 7.14 -7.10 19.51
C LEU A 269 8.41 -7.70 20.13
N VAL A 270 8.41 -9.00 20.44
CA VAL A 270 9.60 -9.72 20.95
C VAL A 270 10.77 -9.59 19.96
N LEU A 271 10.50 -9.71 18.67
CA LEU A 271 11.54 -9.71 17.64
C LEU A 271 12.07 -8.31 17.34
N THR A 272 11.22 -7.29 17.34
CA THR A 272 11.55 -5.99 16.72
C THR A 272 11.61 -4.81 17.70
N ASP A 273 10.97 -4.86 18.88
CA ASP A 273 10.92 -3.69 19.77
C ASP A 273 12.33 -3.31 20.28
N PRO A 274 12.67 -2.01 20.32
CA PRO A 274 13.96 -1.56 20.82
C PRO A 274 14.13 -1.76 22.34
N SER A 275 13.06 -1.67 23.13
CA SER A 275 13.10 -1.78 24.59
C SER A 275 13.14 -3.25 25.04
N GLN A 276 14.11 -3.60 25.86
CA GLN A 276 14.20 -4.95 26.45
C GLN A 276 12.99 -5.27 27.33
N VAL A 277 12.49 -4.30 28.11
CA VAL A 277 11.35 -4.48 29.02
C VAL A 277 10.07 -4.88 28.26
N ILE A 278 9.84 -4.28 27.09
CA ILE A 278 8.68 -4.61 26.25
C ILE A 278 8.85 -6.01 25.65
N ARG A 279 10.05 -6.34 25.18
CA ARG A 279 10.34 -7.67 24.63
C ARG A 279 10.12 -8.77 25.68
N THR A 280 10.59 -8.59 26.91
CA THR A 280 10.41 -9.59 27.97
C THR A 280 8.94 -9.72 28.37
N ALA A 281 8.22 -8.61 28.54
CA ALA A 281 6.79 -8.65 28.85
C ALA A 281 5.96 -9.32 27.73
N ALA A 282 6.28 -9.06 26.45
CA ALA A 282 5.63 -9.71 25.33
C ALA A 282 5.94 -11.21 25.25
N LEU A 283 7.17 -11.61 25.57
CA LEU A 283 7.60 -13.01 25.65
C LEU A 283 6.85 -13.74 26.77
N GLU A 284 6.79 -13.17 27.97
CA GLU A 284 6.03 -13.72 29.09
C GLU A 284 4.54 -13.86 28.78
N ALA A 285 3.97 -12.91 28.04
CA ALA A 285 2.58 -12.99 27.59
C ALA A 285 2.36 -14.14 26.58
N LEU A 286 3.37 -14.48 25.77
CA LEU A 286 3.31 -15.62 24.87
C LEU A 286 3.46 -16.95 25.62
N THR A 287 4.40 -17.07 26.54
CA THR A 287 4.65 -18.33 27.29
C THR A 287 3.50 -18.71 28.21
N LYS A 288 2.69 -17.75 28.66
CA LYS A 288 1.45 -17.99 29.43
C LYS A 288 0.29 -18.53 28.60
N ARG A 289 0.43 -18.60 27.28
CA ARG A 289 -0.58 -19.06 26.32
C ARG A 289 -0.11 -20.33 25.64
N ASP A 290 -1.02 -20.99 24.93
CA ASP A 290 -0.67 -22.05 23.98
C ASP A 290 0.13 -21.46 22.80
N ALA A 291 1.44 -21.30 23.00
CA ALA A 291 2.35 -20.63 22.08
C ALA A 291 2.75 -21.49 20.88
N THR A 292 2.12 -22.64 20.68
CA THR A 292 2.43 -23.58 19.57
C THR A 292 2.32 -22.88 18.21
N LYS A 293 1.28 -22.07 18.00
CA LYS A 293 1.11 -21.27 16.78
C LYS A 293 2.10 -20.10 16.69
N ALA A 294 2.65 -19.64 17.81
CA ALA A 294 3.64 -18.56 17.84
C ALA A 294 5.03 -19.01 17.35
N ILE A 295 5.35 -20.31 17.52
CA ILE A 295 6.60 -20.93 17.08
C ILE A 295 6.87 -20.65 15.59
N ALA A 296 5.85 -20.75 14.74
CA ALA A 296 5.97 -20.51 13.30
C ALA A 296 6.54 -19.11 12.97
N TYR A 297 6.19 -18.09 13.77
CA TYR A 297 6.71 -16.73 13.58
C TYR A 297 8.18 -16.63 13.98
N PHE A 298 8.61 -17.32 15.04
CA PHE A 298 10.01 -17.36 15.44
C PHE A 298 10.87 -18.16 14.45
N ILE A 299 10.40 -19.29 13.94
CA ILE A 299 11.08 -20.06 12.88
C ILE A 299 11.30 -19.18 11.64
N GLN A 300 10.27 -18.43 11.22
CA GLN A 300 10.40 -17.50 10.11
C GLN A 300 11.46 -16.42 10.39
N ALA A 301 11.56 -15.95 11.64
CA ALA A 301 12.50 -14.92 12.06
C ALA A 301 13.96 -15.39 12.15
N LEU A 302 14.23 -16.70 12.31
CA LEU A 302 15.59 -17.27 12.22
C LEU A 302 16.23 -17.04 10.83
N LYS A 303 15.41 -16.82 9.79
CA LYS A 303 15.86 -16.55 8.41
C LYS A 303 15.96 -15.05 8.09
N ASN A 304 15.90 -14.18 9.10
CA ASN A 304 15.92 -12.73 8.90
C ASN A 304 17.31 -12.23 8.46
N LYS A 305 17.34 -11.13 7.69
CA LYS A 305 18.58 -10.47 7.25
C LYS A 305 19.38 -9.83 8.41
N SER A 306 18.72 -9.51 9.52
CA SER A 306 19.34 -8.94 10.70
C SER A 306 19.69 -10.02 11.72
N ASN A 307 20.97 -10.18 12.05
CA ASN A 307 21.41 -11.15 13.04
C ASN A 307 20.81 -10.91 14.44
N VAL A 308 20.52 -9.64 14.77
CA VAL A 308 19.87 -9.28 16.04
C VAL A 308 18.48 -9.91 16.14
N ILE A 309 17.74 -9.97 15.04
CA ILE A 309 16.41 -10.59 15.00
C ILE A 309 16.54 -12.12 15.10
N VAL A 310 17.53 -12.70 14.44
CA VAL A 310 17.83 -14.13 14.53
C VAL A 310 18.12 -14.56 15.97
N GLN A 311 18.97 -13.81 16.69
CA GLN A 311 19.26 -14.09 18.10
C GLN A 311 18.01 -13.94 18.98
N ARG A 312 17.20 -12.90 18.76
CA ARG A 312 15.93 -12.72 19.49
C ARG A 312 14.94 -13.86 19.23
N ALA A 313 14.90 -14.39 18.00
CA ALA A 313 14.09 -15.54 17.67
C ALA A 313 14.56 -16.80 18.42
N GLY A 314 15.87 -17.00 18.54
CA GLY A 314 16.47 -18.05 19.38
C GLY A 314 15.99 -17.98 20.82
N ASN A 315 16.09 -16.81 21.46
CA ASN A 315 15.58 -16.59 22.83
C ASN A 315 14.07 -16.84 22.94
N GLY A 316 13.31 -16.48 21.89
CA GLY A 316 11.87 -16.73 21.82
C GLY A 316 11.53 -18.21 21.85
N LEU A 317 12.23 -19.00 21.03
CA LEU A 317 12.08 -20.45 20.94
C LEU A 317 12.55 -21.16 22.20
N GLU A 318 13.65 -20.69 22.80
CA GLU A 318 14.14 -21.18 24.10
C GLU A 318 13.05 -21.08 25.18
N ALA A 319 12.37 -19.93 25.27
CA ALA A 319 11.38 -19.68 26.30
C ALA A 319 10.10 -20.53 26.12
N ILE A 320 9.77 -20.89 24.87
CA ILE A 320 8.64 -21.80 24.58
C ILE A 320 9.03 -23.25 24.89
N GLY A 321 10.27 -23.65 24.58
CA GLY A 321 10.81 -24.95 24.97
C GLY A 321 10.29 -26.16 24.19
N ASP A 322 9.67 -25.95 23.03
CA ASP A 322 9.23 -27.06 22.17
C ASP A 322 10.43 -27.78 21.55
N GLN A 323 10.40 -29.12 21.51
CA GLN A 323 11.46 -29.92 20.92
C GLN A 323 11.36 -29.96 19.38
N SER A 324 10.19 -29.64 18.82
CA SER A 324 9.94 -29.64 17.37
C SER A 324 10.82 -28.64 16.59
N VAL A 325 11.33 -27.58 17.26
CA VAL A 325 12.14 -26.52 16.66
C VAL A 325 13.64 -26.80 16.61
N ILE A 326 14.10 -27.92 17.16
CA ILE A 326 15.52 -28.29 17.15
C ILE A 326 16.12 -28.25 15.73
N PRO A 327 15.51 -28.83 14.68
CA PRO A 327 16.06 -28.76 13.33
C PRO A 327 16.28 -27.33 12.83
N ASP A 328 15.31 -26.45 13.08
CA ASP A 328 15.38 -25.05 12.66
C ASP A 328 16.46 -24.28 13.43
N LEU A 329 16.58 -24.51 14.74
CA LEU A 329 17.64 -23.95 15.57
C LEU A 329 19.03 -24.42 15.11
N ILE A 330 19.19 -25.71 14.78
CA ILE A 330 20.45 -26.25 14.25
C ILE A 330 20.82 -25.56 12.93
N SER A 331 19.85 -25.31 12.07
CA SER A 331 20.08 -24.61 10.79
C SER A 331 20.49 -23.13 10.94
N ALA A 332 20.21 -22.54 12.10
CA ALA A 332 20.45 -21.13 12.40
C ALA A 332 21.62 -20.91 13.38
N LEU A 333 22.35 -21.97 13.77
CA LEU A 333 23.54 -21.89 14.62
C LEU A 333 24.60 -20.96 14.02
N ILE A 334 24.84 -21.07 12.71
CA ILE A 334 25.74 -20.19 11.97
C ILE A 334 24.99 -19.52 10.83
N THR A 335 24.79 -18.21 10.92
CA THR A 335 24.11 -17.42 9.88
C THR A 335 25.08 -16.50 9.13
N LYS A 336 24.89 -16.38 7.82
CA LYS A 336 25.72 -15.52 6.96
C LYS A 336 24.94 -14.25 6.62
N HIS A 337 25.51 -13.10 6.99
CA HIS A 337 24.90 -11.78 6.80
C HIS A 337 25.80 -10.88 5.96
N THR A 338 25.19 -9.96 5.21
CA THR A 338 25.89 -8.98 4.38
C THR A 338 25.77 -7.59 4.99
N TYR A 339 26.91 -6.94 5.25
CA TYR A 339 26.98 -5.60 5.81
C TYR A 339 27.54 -4.61 4.79
N ARG A 340 26.93 -3.42 4.71
CA ARG A 340 27.45 -2.31 3.91
C ARG A 340 28.38 -1.48 4.79
N VAL A 341 29.68 -1.60 4.58
CA VAL A 341 30.71 -0.91 5.36
C VAL A 341 31.33 0.18 4.50
N ARG A 342 31.49 1.38 5.06
CA ARG A 342 32.22 2.47 4.40
C ARG A 342 33.70 2.28 4.68
N VAL A 343 34.47 2.05 3.63
CA VAL A 343 35.92 1.87 3.67
C VAL A 343 36.56 3.06 2.93
N PRO A 344 37.72 3.57 3.39
CA PRO A 344 38.50 4.53 2.62
C PRO A 344 38.67 4.06 1.17
N ASP A 345 38.39 4.96 0.24
CA ASP A 345 38.58 4.71 -1.18
C ASP A 345 40.07 4.80 -1.47
N ALA A 346 40.74 3.66 -1.39
CA ALA A 346 42.16 3.52 -1.65
C ALA A 346 42.50 3.62 -3.14
N THR A 347 41.56 4.01 -4.01
CA THR A 347 41.87 4.35 -5.41
C THR A 347 42.76 5.58 -5.40
N SER A 348 44.07 5.36 -5.48
CA SER A 348 45.10 6.36 -5.64
C SER A 348 44.72 7.28 -6.80
N THR A 349 44.15 8.45 -6.48
CA THR A 349 43.89 9.47 -7.49
C THR A 349 45.23 10.13 -7.74
N TYR A 350 45.97 9.66 -8.74
CA TYR A 350 47.14 10.36 -9.23
C TYR A 350 46.65 11.64 -9.90
N SER A 351 46.77 12.77 -9.21
CA SER A 351 46.47 14.09 -9.77
C SER A 351 47.77 14.74 -10.26
N TYR A 352 47.72 15.25 -11.49
CA TYR A 352 48.80 16.05 -12.06
C TYR A 352 48.52 17.52 -11.74
N ASN A 353 49.51 18.23 -11.21
CA ASN A 353 49.40 19.68 -11.08
C ASN A 353 49.49 20.34 -12.46
N THR A 354 49.03 21.59 -12.60
CA THR A 354 49.08 22.36 -13.87
C THR A 354 50.50 22.47 -14.45
N ASN A 355 51.52 22.34 -13.60
CA ASN A 355 52.94 22.38 -13.98
C ASN A 355 53.53 20.99 -14.30
N GLY A 356 52.70 19.95 -14.47
CA GLY A 356 53.12 18.59 -14.85
C GLY A 356 53.83 17.77 -13.76
N THR A 357 53.99 18.34 -12.55
CA THR A 357 54.63 17.66 -11.41
C THR A 357 53.69 16.63 -10.75
N PHE A 358 54.27 15.49 -10.40
CA PHE A 358 53.58 14.35 -9.78
C PHE A 358 53.63 14.46 -8.25
N GLY A 359 52.50 14.71 -7.60
CA GLY A 359 52.45 14.86 -6.14
C GLY A 359 51.03 14.99 -5.61
N ASN A 360 50.81 14.51 -4.39
CA ASN A 360 49.52 14.50 -3.69
C ASN A 360 48.95 15.93 -3.61
N SER A 361 47.97 16.24 -4.45
CA SER A 361 47.38 17.57 -4.56
C SER A 361 46.62 17.93 -3.28
N GLY A 362 47.24 18.78 -2.47
CA GLY A 362 46.59 19.38 -1.30
C GLY A 362 47.12 20.75 -0.92
N VAL A 363 48.30 21.15 -1.39
CA VAL A 363 48.91 22.44 -1.06
C VAL A 363 49.27 23.17 -2.35
N VAL A 364 48.38 24.06 -2.81
CA VAL A 364 48.71 25.05 -3.83
C VAL A 364 49.42 26.20 -3.12
N LEU A 365 50.71 26.38 -3.40
CA LEU A 365 51.46 27.54 -2.92
C LEU A 365 51.01 28.78 -3.72
N PRO A 366 50.87 29.95 -3.09
CA PRO A 366 50.67 31.20 -3.83
C PRO A 366 51.82 31.45 -4.83
N PRO A 367 51.56 32.00 -6.03
CA PRO A 367 52.56 32.15 -7.09
C PRO A 367 53.84 32.88 -6.66
N ASP A 368 53.71 33.90 -5.79
CA ASP A 368 54.85 34.69 -5.32
C ASP A 368 55.79 33.89 -4.40
N ILE A 369 55.24 32.95 -3.62
CA ILE A 369 56.01 32.09 -2.72
C ILE A 369 56.71 30.98 -3.52
N GLU A 370 56.03 30.44 -4.54
CA GLU A 370 56.62 29.48 -5.49
C GLU A 370 57.78 30.12 -6.27
N ALA A 371 57.59 31.35 -6.78
CA ALA A 371 58.64 32.11 -7.45
C ALA A 371 59.83 32.42 -6.51
N GLY A 372 59.55 32.78 -5.26
CA GLY A 372 60.59 33.04 -4.26
C GLY A 372 61.39 31.80 -3.87
N LEU A 373 60.76 30.61 -3.84
CA LEU A 373 61.45 29.33 -3.60
C LEU A 373 62.39 28.98 -4.77
N LEU A 374 61.92 29.12 -6.02
CA LEU A 374 62.74 28.89 -7.21
C LEU A 374 63.91 29.87 -7.31
N ALA A 375 63.69 31.13 -6.90
CA ALA A 375 64.73 32.16 -6.84
C ALA A 375 65.68 32.01 -5.63
N GLY A 376 65.54 30.95 -4.81
CA GLY A 376 66.41 30.69 -3.67
C GLY A 376 66.25 31.66 -2.50
N ARG A 377 65.18 32.46 -2.46
CA ARG A 377 64.93 33.45 -1.39
C ARG A 377 64.53 32.83 -0.06
N TYR A 378 64.11 31.56 -0.05
CA TYR A 378 63.75 30.81 1.15
C TYR A 378 64.73 29.64 1.36
N PRO A 379 65.92 29.90 1.93
CA PRO A 379 66.99 28.90 2.03
C PRO A 379 66.62 27.69 2.90
N ASN A 380 65.68 27.87 3.83
CA ASN A 380 65.22 26.82 4.76
C ASN A 380 63.84 26.26 4.36
N GLY A 381 63.34 26.58 3.16
CA GLY A 381 62.02 26.19 2.68
C GLY A 381 60.88 27.00 3.32
N VAL A 382 59.64 26.67 2.94
CA VAL A 382 58.41 27.29 3.47
C VAL A 382 57.55 26.20 4.12
N ILE A 383 57.19 26.39 5.39
CA ILE A 383 56.28 25.49 6.10
C ILE A 383 54.86 25.98 5.86
N VAL A 384 54.10 25.27 5.04
CA VAL A 384 52.65 25.50 4.91
C VAL A 384 51.94 24.60 5.92
N LEU A 385 51.26 25.21 6.89
CA LEU A 385 50.34 24.50 7.77
C LEU A 385 49.11 24.08 6.94
N PRO A 386 48.87 22.78 6.69
CA PRO A 386 47.70 22.38 5.92
C PRO A 386 46.46 22.66 6.78
N SER A 387 45.68 23.67 6.41
CA SER A 387 44.51 24.10 7.18
C SER A 387 43.34 23.11 7.12
N GLN A 388 43.39 22.09 6.27
CA GLN A 388 42.35 21.06 6.15
C GLN A 388 42.98 19.70 5.86
N GLN A 389 42.76 18.72 6.75
CA GLN A 389 43.07 17.31 6.45
C GLN A 389 42.38 16.91 5.14
N PRO A 390 43.05 16.17 4.24
CA PRO A 390 42.44 15.74 3.00
C PRO A 390 41.18 14.94 3.32
N LYS A 391 40.02 15.37 2.79
CA LYS A 391 38.76 14.62 2.91
C LYS A 391 38.95 13.29 2.18
N ILE A 392 39.25 12.23 2.93
CA ILE A 392 39.40 10.88 2.39
C ILE A 392 38.06 10.50 1.75
N ARG A 393 38.07 10.22 0.44
CA ARG A 393 36.88 9.72 -0.25
C ARG A 393 36.54 8.35 0.33
N MET A 394 35.27 8.11 0.65
CA MET A 394 34.82 6.85 1.27
C MET A 394 33.95 6.10 0.27
N ARG A 395 34.26 4.84 -0.02
CA ARG A 395 33.41 3.95 -0.81
C ARG A 395 32.66 2.97 0.08
N THR A 396 31.46 2.56 -0.34
CA THR A 396 30.66 1.57 0.40
C THR A 396 30.85 0.19 -0.22
N VAL A 397 31.39 -0.75 0.54
CA VAL A 397 31.62 -2.14 0.11
C VAL A 397 30.67 -3.07 0.88
N SER A 398 30.21 -4.14 0.23
CA SER A 398 29.38 -5.17 0.89
C SER A 398 30.28 -6.31 1.37
N VAL A 399 30.34 -6.54 2.68
CA VAL A 399 31.14 -7.59 3.31
C VAL A 399 30.21 -8.70 3.80
N LYS A 400 30.50 -9.95 3.44
CA LYS A 400 29.83 -11.13 3.99
C LYS A 400 30.52 -11.54 5.28
N TYR A 401 29.76 -11.66 6.36
CA TYR A 401 30.27 -12.10 7.67
C TYR A 401 29.40 -13.22 8.22
N SER A 402 30.04 -14.24 8.80
CA SER A 402 29.35 -15.38 9.41
C SER A 402 29.25 -15.14 10.92
N HIS A 403 28.03 -15.10 11.44
CA HIS A 403 27.77 -14.99 12.87
C HIS A 403 27.59 -16.37 13.49
N GLN A 404 28.27 -16.60 14.60
CA GLN A 404 27.96 -17.68 15.53
C GLN A 404 26.91 -17.15 16.51
N ASN A 405 25.74 -17.80 16.56
CA ASN A 405 24.61 -17.29 17.33
C ASN A 405 24.54 -17.95 18.71
N GLU A 406 25.06 -17.24 19.71
CA GLU A 406 25.08 -17.70 21.12
C GLU A 406 23.68 -18.01 21.66
N ALA A 407 22.71 -17.11 21.43
CA ALA A 407 21.30 -17.30 21.81
C ALA A 407 20.72 -18.64 21.32
N ILE A 408 21.08 -19.05 20.11
CA ILE A 408 20.58 -20.28 19.49
C ILE A 408 21.28 -21.50 20.09
N LEU A 409 22.58 -21.39 20.38
CA LEU A 409 23.32 -22.42 21.09
C LEU A 409 22.73 -22.66 22.49
N LEU A 410 22.44 -21.59 23.23
CA LEU A 410 21.81 -21.66 24.55
C LEU A 410 20.42 -22.29 24.47
N ALA A 411 19.63 -21.89 23.46
CA ALA A 411 18.32 -22.50 23.20
C ALA A 411 18.43 -24.01 22.96
N LEU A 412 19.36 -24.43 22.10
CA LEU A 412 19.60 -25.86 21.83
C LEU A 412 20.05 -26.59 23.09
N GLN A 413 20.98 -26.05 23.86
CA GLN A 413 21.46 -26.66 25.10
C GLN A 413 20.33 -26.85 26.12
N LYS A 414 19.47 -25.85 26.28
CA LYS A 414 18.37 -25.92 27.24
C LYS A 414 17.27 -26.90 26.83
N ILE A 415 16.91 -26.92 25.54
CA ILE A 415 15.86 -27.80 25.01
C ILE A 415 16.37 -29.25 24.93
N SER A 416 17.59 -29.48 24.44
CA SER A 416 18.14 -30.83 24.21
C SER A 416 18.89 -31.43 25.40
N LYS A 417 19.33 -30.59 26.35
CA LYS A 417 20.28 -30.95 27.43
C LYS A 417 21.64 -31.47 26.93
N GLN A 418 21.99 -31.20 25.67
CA GLN A 418 23.25 -31.60 25.05
C GLN A 418 24.09 -30.38 24.67
N ASN A 419 25.39 -30.56 24.48
CA ASN A 419 26.28 -29.47 24.04
C ASN A 419 27.31 -29.96 23.01
N PHE A 420 27.10 -29.60 21.75
CA PHE A 420 28.05 -29.87 20.65
C PHE A 420 28.69 -28.59 20.10
N GLY A 421 28.60 -27.47 20.84
CA GLY A 421 29.07 -26.16 20.38
C GLY A 421 28.41 -25.72 19.08
N TYR A 422 29.15 -24.98 18.25
CA TYR A 422 28.66 -24.47 16.94
C TYR A 422 28.80 -25.47 15.78
N ASN A 423 28.95 -26.77 16.07
CA ASN A 423 29.12 -27.78 15.03
C ASN A 423 27.76 -28.30 14.52
N GLU A 424 27.24 -27.68 13.46
CA GLU A 424 25.96 -28.04 12.86
C GLU A 424 25.88 -29.53 12.46
N ARG A 425 26.98 -30.14 12.01
CA ARG A 425 27.00 -31.54 11.57
C ARG A 425 26.76 -32.48 12.74
N LEU A 426 27.43 -32.27 13.87
CA LEU A 426 27.25 -33.11 15.07
C LEU A 426 25.83 -33.00 15.61
N TRP A 427 25.29 -31.78 15.66
CA TRP A 427 23.89 -31.55 16.04
C TRP A 427 22.90 -32.30 15.14
N ARG A 428 23.10 -32.28 13.81
CA ARG A 428 22.23 -33.01 12.87
C ARG A 428 22.35 -34.54 13.01
N LEU A 429 23.57 -35.04 13.19
CA LEU A 429 23.80 -36.48 13.39
C LEU A 429 23.12 -36.97 14.68
N TRP A 430 23.27 -36.21 15.77
CA TRP A 430 22.57 -36.49 17.03
C TRP A 430 21.05 -36.45 16.85
N TRP A 431 20.50 -35.43 16.20
CA TRP A 431 19.05 -35.35 15.98
C TRP A 431 18.53 -36.49 15.08
N ALA A 432 19.29 -36.92 14.08
CA ALA A 432 18.92 -38.06 13.25
C ALA A 432 18.95 -39.37 14.04
N SER A 433 19.90 -39.56 14.96
CA SER A 433 19.98 -40.77 15.77
C SER A 433 18.87 -40.84 16.83
N THR A 434 18.46 -39.71 17.41
CA THR A 434 17.33 -39.66 18.34
C THR A 434 15.99 -39.96 17.66
N GLN A 435 15.76 -39.46 16.44
CA GLN A 435 14.56 -39.76 15.67
C GLN A 435 14.51 -41.23 15.21
N ASN A 436 15.65 -41.80 14.82
CA ASN A 436 15.74 -43.18 14.35
C ASN A 436 15.85 -44.23 15.47
N GLN A 437 15.82 -43.84 16.75
CA GLN A 437 16.00 -44.72 17.93
C GLN A 437 17.27 -45.60 17.91
N THR A 438 18.28 -45.26 17.11
CA THR A 438 19.46 -46.14 16.89
C THR A 438 20.55 -45.99 17.95
N GLY A 439 20.39 -45.13 18.95
CA GLY A 439 21.25 -45.10 20.15
C GLY A 439 22.73 -44.72 19.94
N ILE A 440 23.18 -44.44 18.71
CA ILE A 440 24.55 -44.03 18.43
C ILE A 440 24.65 -42.52 18.69
N VAL A 441 25.00 -42.16 19.92
CA VAL A 441 25.45 -40.81 20.26
C VAL A 441 26.93 -40.72 19.86
N PRO A 442 27.35 -39.81 18.96
CA PRO A 442 28.76 -39.60 18.70
C PRO A 442 29.39 -39.01 19.98
N ILE A 443 30.17 -39.84 20.67
CA ILE A 443 30.97 -39.44 21.83
C ILE A 443 32.05 -38.49 21.32
N LEU A 444 32.12 -37.29 21.89
CA LEU A 444 33.24 -36.37 21.70
C LEU A 444 34.46 -36.97 22.42
N GLN A 445 35.50 -37.35 21.67
CA GLN A 445 36.84 -37.57 22.24
C GLN A 445 37.55 -36.23 22.45
#